data_AF-A0A7K9Y7J3-F1
#
_entry.id   AF-A0A7K9Y7J3-F1
#
_cell.length_a   1.000
_cell.length_b   1.000
_cell.length_c   1.000
_cell.angle_alpha   90.00
_cell.angle_beta   90.00
_cell.angle_gamma   90.00
#
_symmetry.space_group_name_H-M   'P 1'
#
loop_
_entity.id
_entity.type
_entity.pdbx_description
1 polymer ?
#
loop_
_entity_poly.entity_id
_entity_poly.type
_entity_poly.pdbx_seq_one_letter_code
_entity_poly.pdbx_strand_id
1 'polypeptide(L)' 'PPPGPLRGDRVCGRCGCQPGFGGRGCGCPVARDGCVRGGTECSGNGRCECGRCRCQRGYVGTLCEHCPRCAGRCVRMR' A
#
# COMPACT_ATOMS: atom_id res chain seq x y z
N PRO A 1 -3.59 -8.26 19.38
CA PRO A 1 -4.12 -6.91 19.07
C PRO A 1 -5.66 -6.96 18.99
N PRO A 2 -6.39 -6.10 19.74
CA PRO A 2 -7.84 -6.11 19.66
C PRO A 2 -8.27 -5.58 18.28
N PRO A 3 -9.32 -6.12 17.66
CA PRO A 3 -9.87 -5.54 16.44
C PRO A 3 -10.41 -4.15 16.79
N GLY A 4 -9.79 -3.12 16.22
CA GLY A 4 -10.24 -1.74 16.39
C GLY A 4 -11.70 -1.56 15.97
N PRO A 5 -12.33 -0.42 16.33
CA PRO A 5 -13.76 -0.19 16.11
C PRO A 5 -14.13 -0.48 14.65
N LEU A 6 -15.00 -1.47 14.47
CA LEU A 6 -15.43 -1.97 13.18
C LEU A 6 -16.22 -0.86 12.47
N ARG A 7 -15.63 -0.32 11.41
CA ARG A 7 -16.28 0.60 10.47
C ARG A 7 -17.19 -0.19 9.53
N GLY A 8 -18.24 -0.78 10.08
CA GLY A 8 -19.18 -1.60 9.33
C GLY A 8 -20.55 -1.62 9.98
N ASP A 9 -21.57 -1.30 9.19
CA ASP A 9 -22.96 -1.37 9.61
C ASP A 9 -23.45 -2.81 9.44
N ARG A 10 -23.95 -3.42 10.52
CA ARG A 10 -24.39 -4.82 10.52
C ARG A 10 -25.70 -4.96 9.74
N VAL A 11 -25.61 -5.25 8.44
CA VAL A 11 -26.74 -5.75 7.63
C VAL A 11 -26.53 -7.24 7.39
N CYS A 12 -27.53 -8.06 7.75
CA CYS A 12 -27.52 -9.52 7.65
C CYS A 12 -26.92 -10.00 6.31
N GLY A 13 -25.84 -10.79 6.40
CA GLY A 13 -25.33 -11.62 5.31
C GLY A 13 -24.30 -11.00 4.36
N ARG A 14 -24.05 -9.68 4.40
CA ARG A 14 -23.00 -9.06 3.58
C ARG A 14 -22.31 -7.97 4.39
N CYS A 15 -21.04 -8.17 4.75
CA CYS A 15 -20.22 -7.11 5.34
C CYS A 15 -20.07 -5.98 4.31
N GLY A 16 -20.99 -5.02 4.33
CA GLY A 16 -20.85 -3.78 3.58
C GLY A 16 -19.83 -2.92 4.32
N CYS A 17 -18.61 -2.86 3.82
CA CYS A 17 -17.66 -1.88 4.32
C CYS A 17 -18.15 -0.48 3.96
N GLN A 18 -17.86 0.50 4.83
CA GLN A 18 -18.17 1.90 4.52
C GLN A 18 -17.56 2.29 3.16
N PRO A 19 -18.19 3.20 2.40
CA PRO A 19 -17.64 3.71 1.15
C PRO A 19 -16.20 4.17 1.33
N GLY A 20 -15.27 3.62 0.54
CA GLY A 20 -13.84 3.90 0.67
C GLY A 20 -13.08 2.99 1.64
N PHE A 21 -13.71 1.99 2.24
CA PHE A 21 -13.08 0.98 3.10
C PHE A 21 -13.40 -0.45 2.64
N GLY A 22 -12.50 -1.39 2.90
CA GLY A 22 -12.51 -2.75 2.37
C GLY A 22 -11.66 -3.72 3.21
N GLY A 23 -11.51 -4.96 2.72
CA GLY A 23 -10.79 -6.03 3.40
C GLY A 23 -11.64 -6.82 4.40
N ARG A 24 -11.10 -7.93 4.93
CA ARG A 24 -11.84 -8.89 5.80
C ARG A 24 -12.43 -8.26 7.07
N GLY A 25 -11.97 -7.08 7.47
CA GLY A 25 -12.45 -6.34 8.64
C GLY A 25 -12.79 -4.88 8.38
N CYS A 26 -12.97 -4.46 7.11
CA CYS A 26 -13.28 -3.07 6.73
C CYS A 26 -12.34 -1.99 7.31
N GLY A 27 -11.16 -2.38 7.80
CA GLY A 27 -10.14 -1.48 8.34
C GLY A 27 -9.14 -0.98 7.29
N CYS A 28 -9.24 -1.47 6.05
CA CYS A 28 -8.36 -1.08 4.97
C CYS A 28 -9.02 -0.01 4.10
N PRO A 29 -8.40 1.17 3.90
CA PRO A 29 -8.90 2.11 2.92
C PRO A 29 -8.78 1.50 1.51
N VAL A 30 -9.86 1.63 0.72
CA VAL A 30 -9.93 1.28 -0.71
C VAL A 30 -9.27 2.37 -1.56
N ALA A 31 -9.15 3.59 -1.01
CA ALA A 31 -8.45 4.68 -1.66
C ALA A 31 -7.00 4.30 -1.98
N ARG A 32 -6.65 4.35 -3.27
CA ARG A 32 -5.30 4.09 -3.77
C ARG A 32 -4.50 5.38 -3.95
N ASP A 33 -5.09 6.52 -3.61
CA ASP A 33 -4.49 7.85 -3.78
C ASP A 33 -3.16 7.98 -3.03
N GLY A 34 -3.06 7.38 -1.84
CA GLY A 34 -1.80 7.31 -1.07
C GLY A 34 -0.71 6.41 -1.68
N CYS A 35 -1.08 5.57 -2.65
CA CYS A 35 -0.18 4.66 -3.35
C CYS A 35 0.16 5.12 -4.77
N VAL A 36 -0.55 6.08 -5.35
CA VAL A 36 -0.37 6.52 -6.73
C VAL A 36 0.23 7.92 -6.73
N ARG A 37 1.43 8.06 -7.29
CA ARG A 37 2.08 9.36 -7.49
C ARG A 37 2.40 9.56 -8.96
N GLY A 38 1.90 10.67 -9.53
CA GLY A 38 2.10 10.97 -10.96
C GLY A 38 1.51 9.91 -11.89
N GLY A 39 0.41 9.25 -11.49
CA GLY A 39 -0.23 8.18 -12.26
C GLY A 39 0.42 6.80 -12.16
N THR A 40 1.51 6.66 -11.38
CA THR A 40 2.16 5.37 -11.17
C THR A 40 1.93 4.86 -9.74
N GLU A 41 1.36 3.66 -9.61
CA GLU A 41 1.20 2.97 -8.32
C GLU A 41 2.56 2.49 -7.80
N CYS A 42 2.92 2.87 -6.58
CA CYS A 42 4.14 2.46 -5.88
C CYS A 42 5.41 2.59 -6.75
N SER A 43 5.48 3.66 -7.56
CA SER A 43 6.56 3.91 -8.53
C SER A 43 6.87 2.72 -9.46
N GLY A 44 5.91 1.80 -9.64
CA GLY A 44 6.07 0.56 -10.42
C GLY A 44 6.83 -0.55 -9.68
N ASN A 45 7.33 -0.27 -8.47
CA ASN A 45 8.21 -1.17 -7.71
C ASN A 45 7.49 -1.82 -6.53
N GLY A 46 6.16 -1.92 -6.56
CA GLY A 46 5.36 -2.44 -5.46
C GLY A 46 3.91 -2.67 -5.84
N ARG A 47 3.11 -3.10 -4.85
CA ARG A 47 1.65 -3.21 -4.95
C ARG A 47 1.00 -2.41 -3.83
N CYS A 48 -0.08 -1.71 -4.12
CA CYS A 48 -0.85 -1.03 -3.08
C CYS A 48 -1.67 -2.03 -2.26
N GLU A 49 -1.40 -2.13 -0.97
CA GLU A 49 -2.16 -2.94 -0.01
C GLU A 49 -2.70 -2.01 1.09
N CYS A 50 -4.03 -1.88 1.17
CA CYS A 50 -4.72 -1.08 2.19
C CYS A 50 -4.25 0.39 2.27
N GLY A 51 -4.05 1.05 1.12
CA GLY A 51 -3.59 2.45 1.04
C GLY A 51 -2.10 2.65 1.32
N ARG A 52 -1.32 1.57 1.38
CA ARG A 52 0.13 1.62 1.61
C ARG A 52 0.86 0.74 0.60
N CYS A 53 1.99 1.22 0.10
CA CYS A 53 2.76 0.45 -0.86
C CYS A 53 3.55 -0.66 -0.20
N ARG A 54 3.36 -1.88 -0.71
CA ARG A 54 4.19 -3.03 -0.42
C ARG A 54 5.27 -3.16 -1.50
N CYS A 55 6.48 -2.74 -1.14
CA CYS A 55 7.60 -2.71 -2.06
C CYS A 55 8.16 -4.09 -2.39
N GLN A 56 8.63 -4.23 -3.63
CA GLN A 56 9.40 -5.38 -4.08
C GLN A 56 10.77 -5.40 -3.38
N ARG A 57 11.42 -6.57 -3.37
CA ARG A 57 12.71 -6.77 -2.71
C ARG A 57 13.75 -5.76 -3.24
N GLY A 58 14.35 -5.00 -2.34
CA GLY A 58 15.39 -4.01 -2.67
C GLY A 58 14.88 -2.58 -2.82
N TYR A 59 13.56 -2.37 -2.85
CA TYR A 59 12.93 -1.06 -2.87
C TYR A 59 12.37 -0.69 -1.50
N VAL A 60 12.47 0.60 -1.16
CA VAL A 60 12.05 1.22 0.09
C VAL A 60 11.44 2.60 -0.20
N GLY A 61 10.85 3.23 0.80
CA GLY A 61 10.11 4.48 0.65
C GLY A 61 8.60 4.28 0.78
N THR A 62 7.85 5.38 0.82
CA THR A 62 6.38 5.34 0.95
C THR A 62 5.72 4.82 -0.31
N LEU A 63 6.38 4.97 -1.45
CA LEU A 63 5.93 4.58 -2.78
C LEU A 63 6.99 3.73 -3.49
N CYS A 64 7.90 3.08 -2.74
CA CYS A 64 8.92 2.20 -3.31
C CYS A 64 9.84 2.92 -4.32
N GLU A 65 10.06 4.21 -4.11
CA GLU A 65 10.81 5.10 -4.98
C GLU A 65 12.33 5.02 -4.77
N HIS A 66 12.77 4.51 -3.62
CA HIS A 66 14.17 4.38 -3.28
C HIS A 66 14.63 2.94 -3.48
N CYS A 67 15.70 2.72 -4.24
CA CYS A 67 16.34 1.41 -4.35
C CYS A 67 17.80 1.50 -3.88
N PRO A 68 18.07 1.37 -2.56
CA PRO A 68 19.43 1.45 -2.02
C PRO A 68 20.37 0.40 -2.61
N ARG A 69 19.83 -0.74 -3.07
CA ARG A 69 20.61 -1.78 -3.76
C ARG A 69 20.83 -1.51 -5.25
N CYS A 70 19.98 -0.69 -5.89
CA CYS A 70 20.17 -0.28 -7.28
C CYS A 70 21.17 0.87 -7.41
N ALA A 71 21.29 1.71 -6.37
CA ALA A 71 22.31 2.76 -6.29
C ALA A 71 23.74 2.19 -6.16
N GLY A 72 23.88 0.89 -5.86
CA GLY A 72 25.14 0.16 -5.80
C GLY A 72 25.72 -0.20 -7.17
N ARG A 73 25.78 0.75 -8.10
CA ARG A 73 26.77 0.63 -9.18
C ARG A 73 28.09 1.12 -8.57
N CYS A 74 28.95 0.20 -8.17
CA CYS A 74 30.36 0.51 -7.98
C CYS A 74 30.87 1.12 -9.28
N VAL A 75 30.90 2.45 -9.36
CA VAL A 75 31.71 3.14 -10.36
C VAL A 75 33.14 2.81 -9.99
N ARG A 76 33.72 1.86 -10.73
CA ARG A 76 35.14 1.53 -10.70
C ARG A 76 35.90 2.85 -10.87
N MET A 77 36.43 3.39 -9.79
CA MET A 77 37.36 4.52 -9.83
C MET A 77 38.61 3.96 -10.50
N ARG A 78 38.83 4.39 -11.74
CA ARG A 78 40.06 4.18 -12.50
C ARG A 78 40.87 5.46 -12.41
#